data_AF-A0A5C6ZBD8-F1
#
_entry.id   AF-A0A5C6ZBD8-F1
#
_cell.length_a   1.000
_cell.length_b   1.000
_cell.length_c   1.000
_cell.angle_alpha   90.00
_cell.angle_beta   90.00
_cell.angle_gamma   90.00
#
_symmetry.space_group_name_H-M   'P 1'
#
loop_
_entity.id
_entity.type
_entity.pdbx_description
1 polymer ?
#
loop_
_entity_poly.entity_id
_entity_poly.type
_entity_poly.pdbx_seq_one_letter_code
_entity_poly.pdbx_strand_id
1 'polypeptide(L)'
;MTAADARSQALASQARRVHTEVLLRGLPAMVAVLTTAVQDLLSQPAEHSLQMARRDAYDAWQRASTPWHARLGKSLRHAYHHGAGDSRSASLSSRPQNLSLVSDDTIEREIIASRLALAMMDKASWEFSDLRNRMQSLERVEDLAQQDLLRAQVLSRLVLDAWFEAGLSSSVWQMLQRWLHHEFSQLLNEAYHEANHWLIQQGVMPEVDLRPFIRRNARPA
;
A
#
# COMPACT_ATOMS: atom_id res chain seq x y z
N MET A 1 2.17 -33.25 -6.99
CA MET A 1 2.31 -31.91 -7.59
C MET A 1 2.82 -32.10 -9.01
N THR A 2 2.04 -31.74 -10.02
CA THR A 2 2.46 -31.87 -11.42
C THR A 2 3.42 -30.75 -11.81
N ALA A 3 4.20 -30.91 -12.88
CA ALA A 3 5.07 -29.84 -13.39
C ALA A 3 4.28 -28.56 -13.77
N ALA A 4 3.02 -28.72 -14.20
CA ALA A 4 2.10 -27.62 -14.48
C ALA A 4 1.72 -26.86 -13.19
N ASP A 5 1.43 -27.57 -12.10
CA ASP A 5 1.11 -26.94 -10.80
C ASP A 5 2.30 -26.15 -10.26
N ALA A 6 3.51 -26.71 -10.37
CA ALA A 6 4.75 -26.04 -9.98
C ALA A 6 5.01 -24.76 -10.80
N ARG A 7 4.73 -24.79 -12.11
CA ARG A 7 4.82 -23.61 -12.97
C ARG A 7 3.79 -22.54 -12.56
N SER A 8 2.55 -22.91 -12.29
CA SER A 8 1.52 -21.95 -11.88
C SER A 8 1.86 -21.28 -10.55
N GLN A 9 2.36 -22.04 -9.57
CA GLN A 9 2.84 -21.50 -8.29
C GLN A 9 4.03 -20.55 -8.48
N ALA A 10 4.97 -20.88 -9.38
CA ALA A 10 6.10 -20.02 -9.69
C ALA A 10 5.65 -18.70 -10.35
N LEU A 11 4.69 -18.75 -11.27
CA LEU A 11 4.10 -17.56 -11.90
C LEU A 11 3.38 -16.67 -10.88
N ALA A 12 2.59 -17.26 -9.99
CA ALA A 12 1.91 -16.53 -8.92
C ALA A 12 2.91 -15.84 -7.97
N SER A 13 3.96 -16.55 -7.57
CA SER A 13 5.03 -15.99 -6.73
C SER A 13 5.76 -14.83 -7.42
N GLN A 14 6.07 -14.99 -8.70
CA GLN A 14 6.76 -13.98 -9.50
C GLN A 14 5.86 -12.74 -9.77
N ALA A 15 4.55 -12.90 -9.93
CA ALA A 15 3.63 -11.77 -10.02
C ALA A 15 3.62 -10.92 -8.75
N ARG A 16 3.59 -11.56 -7.56
CA ARG A 16 3.74 -10.85 -6.27
C ARG A 16 5.08 -10.15 -6.15
N ARG A 17 6.14 -10.74 -6.71
CA ARG A 17 7.46 -10.11 -6.76
C ARG A 17 7.45 -8.85 -7.62
N VAL A 18 6.94 -8.92 -8.85
CA VAL A 18 6.82 -7.76 -9.75
C VAL A 18 6.06 -6.63 -9.09
N HIS A 19 4.88 -6.92 -8.53
CA HIS A 19 4.10 -5.96 -7.75
C HIS A 19 4.92 -5.30 -6.64
N THR A 20 5.60 -6.10 -5.82
CA THR A 20 6.41 -5.60 -4.69
C THR A 20 7.60 -4.76 -5.15
N GLU A 21 8.25 -5.13 -6.25
CA GLU A 21 9.37 -4.38 -6.83
C GLU A 21 8.93 -3.01 -7.35
N VAL A 22 7.75 -2.91 -7.97
CA VAL A 22 7.17 -1.62 -8.37
C VAL A 22 6.90 -0.74 -7.15
N LEU A 23 6.24 -1.28 -6.12
CA LEU A 23 6.01 -0.55 -4.87
C LEU A 23 7.31 0.00 -4.30
N LEU A 24 8.33 -0.86 -4.14
CA LEU A 24 9.64 -0.48 -3.59
C LEU A 24 10.34 0.59 -4.44
N ARG A 25 10.25 0.52 -5.77
CA ARG A 25 10.86 1.47 -6.69
C ARG A 25 10.19 2.84 -6.62
N GLY A 26 8.88 2.90 -6.35
CA GLY A 26 8.12 4.15 -6.25
C GLY A 26 8.27 4.90 -4.93
N LEU A 27 8.64 4.22 -3.83
CA LEU A 27 8.74 4.85 -2.50
C LEU A 27 9.63 6.11 -2.45
N PRO A 28 10.83 6.15 -3.06
CA PRO A 28 11.68 7.34 -3.00
C PRO A 28 11.03 8.59 -3.61
N ALA A 29 10.33 8.43 -4.73
CA ALA A 29 9.63 9.54 -5.39
C ALA A 29 8.49 10.07 -4.52
N MET A 30 7.73 9.18 -3.89
CA MET A 30 6.67 9.55 -2.94
C MET A 30 7.23 10.30 -1.73
N VAL A 31 8.34 9.84 -1.15
CA VAL A 31 9.00 10.54 -0.03
C VAL A 31 9.43 11.95 -0.45
N ALA A 32 9.91 12.13 -1.68
CA ALA A 32 10.24 13.44 -2.22
C ALA A 32 9.00 14.34 -2.34
N VAL A 33 7.89 13.83 -2.89
CA VAL A 33 6.61 14.57 -2.98
C VAL A 33 6.12 15.00 -1.60
N LEU A 34 6.14 14.10 -0.62
CA LEU A 34 5.73 14.41 0.75
C LEU A 34 6.66 15.43 1.41
N THR A 35 7.96 15.36 1.15
CA THR A 35 8.93 16.35 1.64
C THR A 35 8.63 17.74 1.11
N THR A 36 8.37 17.86 -0.20
CA THR A 36 7.94 19.11 -0.82
C THR A 36 6.61 19.59 -0.24
N ALA A 37 5.63 18.70 -0.06
CA ALA A 37 4.33 19.06 0.51
C ALA A 37 4.44 19.65 1.93
N VAL A 38 5.28 19.08 2.81
CA VAL A 38 5.48 19.64 4.16
C VAL A 38 6.19 21.00 4.10
N GLN A 39 7.17 21.17 3.20
CA GLN A 39 7.86 22.45 3.00
C GLN A 39 6.90 23.53 2.51
N ASP A 40 6.07 23.21 1.52
CA ASP A 40 5.08 24.12 0.96
C ASP A 40 4.05 24.53 2.03
N LEU A 41 3.57 23.57 2.83
CA LEU A 41 2.66 23.85 3.95
C LEU A 41 3.30 24.81 4.95
N LEU A 42 4.58 24.62 5.31
CA LEU A 42 5.30 25.50 6.23
C LEU A 42 5.46 26.92 5.68
N SER A 43 5.68 27.08 4.37
CA SER A 43 5.85 28.40 3.75
C SER A 43 4.56 29.22 3.62
N GLN A 44 3.39 28.57 3.68
CA GLN A 44 2.11 29.23 3.53
C GLN A 44 1.77 30.05 4.78
N PRO A 45 1.35 31.32 4.65
CA PRO A 45 0.82 32.08 5.77
C PRO A 45 -0.39 31.38 6.42
N ALA A 46 -0.47 31.44 7.75
CA ALA A 46 -1.56 30.89 8.53
C ALA A 46 -1.66 31.59 9.89
N GLU A 47 -2.78 31.38 10.60
CA GLU A 47 -2.91 31.74 12.00
C GLU A 47 -1.83 31.06 12.86
N HIS A 48 -1.47 31.69 13.98
CA HIS A 48 -0.34 31.29 14.81
C HIS A 48 -0.36 29.80 15.22
N SER A 49 -1.52 29.29 15.66
CA SER A 49 -1.68 27.89 16.09
C SER A 49 -1.41 26.90 14.95
N LEU A 50 -1.97 27.15 13.76
CA LEU A 50 -1.75 26.32 12.58
C LEU A 50 -0.30 26.41 12.08
N GLN A 51 0.29 27.60 12.13
CA GLN A 51 1.69 27.79 11.73
C GLN A 51 2.66 27.04 12.66
N MET A 52 2.39 27.02 13.98
CA MET A 52 3.13 26.19 14.93
C MET A 52 2.97 24.70 14.60
N ALA A 53 1.74 24.22 14.36
CA ALA A 53 1.51 22.82 13.97
C ALA A 53 2.25 22.43 12.68
N ARG A 54 2.35 23.34 11.69
CA ARG A 54 3.12 23.15 10.46
C ARG A 54 4.62 23.06 10.73
N ARG A 55 5.14 23.88 11.64
CA ARG A 55 6.54 23.82 12.11
C ARG A 55 6.84 22.46 12.74
N ASP A 56 5.98 22.02 13.66
CA ASP A 56 6.13 20.73 14.36
C ASP A 56 6.07 19.55 13.38
N ALA A 57 5.15 19.60 12.41
CA ALA A 57 5.04 18.58 11.36
C ALA A 57 6.28 18.55 10.46
N TYR A 58 6.83 19.71 10.09
CA TYR A 58 8.09 19.80 9.36
C TYR A 58 9.24 19.18 10.13
N ASP A 59 9.43 19.56 11.40
CA ASP A 59 10.52 19.04 12.22
C ASP A 59 10.36 17.53 12.47
N ALA A 60 9.14 17.03 12.67
CA ALA A 60 8.84 15.60 12.76
C ALA A 60 9.17 14.87 11.46
N TRP A 61 8.77 15.42 10.30
CA TRP A 61 9.06 14.85 9.00
C TRP A 61 10.57 14.77 8.71
N GLN A 62 11.32 15.83 9.01
CA GLN A 62 12.78 15.85 8.82
C GLN A 62 13.47 14.73 9.62
N ARG A 63 13.00 14.43 10.84
CA ARG A 63 13.55 13.35 11.66
C ARG A 63 13.11 11.95 11.20
N ALA A 64 11.87 11.81 10.75
CA ALA A 64 11.23 10.51 10.59
C ALA A 64 11.11 10.01 9.14
N SER A 65 11.25 10.86 8.13
CA SER A 65 11.08 10.48 6.71
C SER A 65 12.02 9.34 6.26
N THR A 66 13.30 9.43 6.61
CA THR A 66 14.29 8.39 6.28
C THR A 66 14.02 7.08 7.05
N PRO A 67 13.84 7.09 8.39
CA PRO A 67 13.41 5.90 9.13
C PRO A 67 12.11 5.27 8.60
N TRP A 68 11.11 6.10 8.28
CA TRP A 68 9.83 5.64 7.74
C TRP A 68 9.99 4.91 6.40
N HIS A 69 10.71 5.53 5.45
CA HIS A 69 11.00 4.91 4.16
C HIS A 69 11.74 3.57 4.31
N ALA A 70 12.77 3.52 5.16
CA ALA A 70 13.54 2.31 5.41
C ALA A 70 12.67 1.20 6.03
N ARG A 71 11.82 1.55 7.02
CA ARG A 71 10.90 0.62 7.68
C ARG A 71 9.87 0.08 6.70
N LEU A 72 9.21 0.95 5.93
CA LEU A 72 8.22 0.53 4.95
C LEU A 72 8.83 -0.42 3.91
N GLY A 73 10.00 -0.07 3.37
CA GLY A 73 10.71 -0.94 2.43
C GLY A 73 11.10 -2.30 3.04
N LYS A 74 11.51 -2.32 4.31
CA LYS A 74 11.78 -3.57 5.04
C LYS A 74 10.51 -4.40 5.23
N SER A 75 9.41 -3.79 5.64
CA SER A 75 8.13 -4.45 5.88
C SER A 75 7.53 -5.04 4.60
N LEU A 76 7.63 -4.34 3.47
CA LEU A 76 7.22 -4.87 2.16
C LEU A 76 8.01 -6.12 1.76
N ARG A 77 9.35 -6.06 1.86
CA ARG A 77 10.21 -7.22 1.57
C ARG A 77 9.92 -8.39 2.49
N HIS A 78 9.73 -8.12 3.78
CA HIS A 78 9.39 -9.15 4.75
C HIS A 78 8.03 -9.80 4.46
N ALA A 79 6.99 -8.99 4.20
CA ALA A 79 5.65 -9.49 3.87
C ALA A 79 5.65 -10.32 2.58
N TYR A 80 6.49 -9.99 1.60
CA TYR A 80 6.66 -10.81 0.40
C TYR A 80 7.28 -12.18 0.70
N HIS A 81 8.31 -12.25 1.55
CA HIS A 81 9.01 -13.51 1.85
C HIS A 81 8.29 -14.41 2.85
N HIS A 82 7.60 -13.85 3.83
CA HIS A 82 7.03 -14.59 4.97
C HIS A 82 5.49 -14.47 5.08
N GLY A 83 4.86 -13.67 4.21
CA GLY A 83 3.46 -13.29 4.36
C GLY A 83 3.26 -12.18 5.40
N ALA A 84 2.25 -11.33 5.25
CA ALA A 84 2.01 -10.20 6.16
C ALA A 84 1.52 -10.61 7.56
N GLY A 85 1.12 -11.87 7.75
CA GLY A 85 0.62 -12.40 9.02
C GLY A 85 1.71 -12.73 10.04
N ASP A 86 2.93 -13.02 9.61
CA ASP A 86 3.98 -13.51 10.51
C ASP A 86 4.58 -12.41 11.39
N SER A 87 4.50 -11.15 10.95
CA SER A 87 4.94 -10.01 11.75
C SER A 87 4.07 -9.81 13.01
N ARG A 88 2.79 -10.19 12.97
CA ARG A 88 1.90 -10.20 14.13
C ARG A 88 2.06 -11.45 15.00
N SER A 89 2.52 -12.57 14.43
CA SER A 89 2.80 -13.79 15.19
C SER A 89 3.96 -13.58 16.18
N ALA A 90 4.98 -12.81 15.80
CA ALA A 90 6.08 -12.45 16.71
C ALA A 90 5.71 -11.42 17.79
N SER A 91 4.64 -10.62 17.60
CA SER A 91 4.21 -9.61 18.58
C SER A 91 3.01 -10.03 19.44
N LEU A 92 2.27 -11.07 19.04
CA LEU A 92 1.04 -11.53 19.72
C LEU A 92 1.21 -12.82 20.52
N SER A 93 2.35 -13.52 20.42
CA SER A 93 2.59 -14.78 21.12
C SER A 93 3.27 -14.62 22.50
N SER A 94 3.46 -13.40 23.00
CA SER A 94 4.06 -13.14 24.33
C SER A 94 3.26 -12.20 25.25
N ARG A 95 2.04 -11.81 24.90
CA ARG A 95 1.17 -11.06 25.82
C ARG A 95 -0.02 -11.89 26.26
N PRO A 96 -0.21 -12.13 27.58
CA PRO A 96 -1.46 -12.71 28.06
C PRO A 96 -2.62 -11.81 27.62
N GLN A 97 -3.71 -12.44 27.20
CA GLN A 97 -5.00 -11.80 26.90
C GLN A 97 -5.52 -11.09 28.15
N ASN A 98 -5.00 -9.90 28.40
CA ASN A 98 -5.68 -8.91 29.21
C ASN A 98 -6.65 -8.21 28.28
N LEU A 99 -7.92 -8.17 28.68
CA LEU A 99 -8.98 -7.35 28.09
C LEU A 99 -8.64 -5.87 28.28
N SER A 100 -7.60 -5.40 27.58
CA SER A 100 -7.22 -4.01 27.53
C SER A 100 -8.23 -3.31 26.65
N LEU A 101 -8.91 -2.30 27.22
CA LEU A 101 -9.61 -1.27 26.47
C LEU A 101 -8.83 -0.96 25.19
N VAL A 102 -9.49 -1.13 24.05
CA VAL A 102 -8.96 -0.64 22.77
C VAL A 102 -8.78 0.86 22.97
N SER A 103 -7.53 1.32 23.01
CA SER A 103 -7.26 2.75 23.13
C SER A 103 -7.84 3.48 21.90
N ASP A 104 -8.37 4.69 22.08
CA ASP A 104 -8.89 5.53 20.99
C ASP A 104 -7.87 5.65 19.83
N ASP A 105 -6.58 5.68 20.16
CA ASP A 105 -5.46 5.67 19.22
C ASP A 105 -5.46 4.45 18.28
N THR A 106 -5.87 3.27 18.76
CA THR A 106 -5.94 2.05 17.94
C THR A 106 -7.08 2.14 16.93
N ILE A 107 -8.24 2.66 17.35
CA ILE A 107 -9.39 2.86 16.47
C ILE A 107 -9.05 3.89 15.41
N GLU A 108 -8.41 5.01 15.78
CA GLU A 108 -7.99 6.03 14.84
C GLU A 108 -7.06 5.45 13.75
N ARG A 109 -6.10 4.61 14.15
CA ARG A 109 -5.17 3.94 13.22
C ARG A 109 -5.87 3.02 12.24
N GLU A 110 -6.83 2.22 12.70
CA GLU A 110 -7.62 1.32 11.85
C GLU A 110 -8.54 2.12 10.91
N ILE A 111 -9.09 3.25 11.35
CA ILE A 111 -9.85 4.18 10.51
C ILE A 111 -8.95 4.77 9.41
N ILE A 112 -7.75 5.24 9.76
CA ILE A 112 -6.79 5.80 8.80
C ILE A 112 -6.39 4.75 7.77
N ALA A 113 -6.02 3.54 8.22
CA ALA A 113 -5.65 2.44 7.32
C ALA A 113 -6.80 2.07 6.37
N SER A 114 -8.04 2.01 6.88
CA SER A 114 -9.22 1.70 6.08
C SER A 114 -9.49 2.79 5.02
N ARG A 115 -9.34 4.07 5.40
CA ARG A 115 -9.49 5.20 4.47
C ARG A 115 -8.44 5.21 3.37
N LEU A 116 -7.19 4.88 3.71
CA LEU A 116 -6.12 4.74 2.71
C LEU A 116 -6.42 3.58 1.75
N ALA A 117 -6.83 2.42 2.26
CA ALA A 117 -7.20 1.27 1.43
C ALA A 117 -8.33 1.62 0.46
N LEU A 118 -9.37 2.31 0.94
CA LEU A 118 -10.47 2.80 0.10
C LEU A 118 -9.97 3.74 -0.99
N ALA A 119 -9.18 4.76 -0.63
CA ALA A 119 -8.64 5.72 -1.59
C ALA A 119 -7.77 5.06 -2.68
N MET A 120 -6.99 4.04 -2.32
CA MET A 120 -6.22 3.26 -3.29
C MET A 120 -7.14 2.46 -4.23
N MET A 121 -8.14 1.79 -3.67
CA MET A 121 -9.06 0.94 -4.42
C MET A 121 -10.01 1.70 -5.34
N ASP A 122 -10.37 2.94 -5.00
CA ASP A 122 -11.18 3.81 -5.89
C ASP A 122 -10.53 3.95 -7.28
N LYS A 123 -9.20 4.00 -7.32
CA LYS A 123 -8.42 4.08 -8.57
C LYS A 123 -8.01 2.71 -9.12
N ALA A 124 -7.69 1.77 -8.24
CA ALA A 124 -7.03 0.52 -8.59
C ALA A 124 -7.99 -0.69 -8.73
N SER A 125 -9.28 -0.53 -8.46
CA SER A 125 -10.28 -1.62 -8.43
C SER A 125 -10.32 -2.52 -9.66
N TRP A 126 -10.23 -1.94 -10.85
CA TRP A 126 -10.24 -2.70 -12.11
C TRP A 126 -8.99 -3.55 -12.27
N GLU A 127 -7.81 -2.93 -12.16
CA GLU A 127 -6.52 -3.63 -12.24
C GLU A 127 -6.40 -4.72 -11.18
N PHE A 128 -6.88 -4.45 -9.96
CA PHE A 128 -6.90 -5.45 -8.89
C PHE A 128 -7.85 -6.62 -9.21
N SER A 129 -9.03 -6.35 -9.76
CA SER A 129 -10.00 -7.40 -10.10
C SER A 129 -9.42 -8.35 -11.14
N ASP A 130 -8.78 -7.80 -12.16
CA ASP A 130 -8.05 -8.53 -13.19
C ASP A 130 -6.92 -9.38 -12.62
N LEU A 131 -6.09 -8.78 -11.77
CA LEU A 131 -4.98 -9.47 -11.12
C LEU A 131 -5.47 -10.59 -10.23
N ARG A 132 -6.50 -10.34 -9.41
CA ARG A 132 -7.12 -11.32 -8.52
C ARG A 132 -7.63 -12.53 -9.30
N ASN A 133 -8.33 -12.31 -10.42
CA ASN A 133 -8.84 -13.41 -11.25
C ASN A 133 -7.70 -14.27 -11.81
N ARG A 134 -6.61 -13.65 -12.28
CA ARG A 134 -5.42 -14.36 -12.76
C ARG A 134 -4.76 -15.18 -11.65
N MET A 135 -4.65 -14.60 -10.46
CA MET A 135 -4.06 -15.27 -9.30
C MET A 135 -4.92 -16.44 -8.81
N GLN A 136 -6.24 -16.28 -8.73
CA GLN A 136 -7.19 -17.36 -8.42
C GLN A 136 -7.08 -18.53 -9.41
N SER A 137 -6.94 -18.22 -10.70
CA SER A 137 -6.73 -19.23 -11.74
C SER A 137 -5.40 -19.99 -11.57
N LEU A 138 -4.30 -19.27 -11.31
CA LEU A 138 -2.98 -19.87 -11.10
C LEU A 138 -2.91 -20.74 -9.85
N GLU A 139 -3.52 -20.27 -8.75
CA GLU A 139 -3.42 -20.93 -7.43
C GLU A 139 -4.56 -21.91 -7.17
N ARG A 140 -5.59 -21.94 -8.04
CA ARG A 140 -6.82 -22.73 -7.88
C ARG A 140 -7.50 -22.48 -6.54
N VAL A 141 -7.57 -21.22 -6.14
CA VAL A 141 -8.24 -20.75 -4.91
C VAL A 141 -9.43 -19.88 -5.26
N GLU A 142 -10.44 -19.88 -4.39
CA GLU A 142 -11.63 -19.02 -4.57
C GLU A 142 -11.34 -17.55 -4.27
N ASP A 143 -10.41 -17.25 -3.37
CA ASP A 143 -10.01 -15.87 -3.04
C ASP A 143 -8.55 -15.82 -2.57
N LEU A 144 -7.95 -14.64 -2.68
CA LEU A 144 -6.61 -14.39 -2.15
C LEU A 144 -6.61 -14.50 -0.62
N ALA A 145 -5.51 -14.95 -0.04
CA ALA A 145 -5.36 -14.95 1.42
C ALA A 145 -5.60 -13.55 2.02
N GLN A 146 -6.17 -13.47 3.22
CA GLN A 146 -6.46 -12.19 3.87
C GLN A 146 -5.19 -11.33 4.11
N GLN A 147 -4.04 -12.00 4.25
CA GLN A 147 -2.73 -11.39 4.47
C GLN A 147 -1.88 -11.33 3.18
N ASP A 148 -2.51 -11.53 2.02
CA ASP A 148 -1.84 -11.42 0.74
C ASP A 148 -1.42 -9.97 0.45
N LEU A 149 -0.15 -9.78 0.12
CA LEU A 149 0.43 -8.46 -0.15
C LEU A 149 -0.21 -7.76 -1.36
N LEU A 150 -0.90 -8.50 -2.23
CA LEU A 150 -1.69 -7.91 -3.30
C LEU A 150 -2.92 -7.15 -2.78
N ARG A 151 -3.38 -7.36 -1.54
CA ARG A 151 -4.54 -6.65 -0.99
C ARG A 151 -4.16 -5.24 -0.52
N ALA A 152 -4.92 -4.23 -0.95
CA ALA A 152 -4.76 -2.84 -0.53
C ALA A 152 -4.79 -2.64 1.00
N GLN A 153 -5.58 -3.44 1.73
CA GLN A 153 -5.65 -3.40 3.19
C GLN A 153 -4.35 -3.86 3.85
N VAL A 154 -3.63 -4.80 3.23
CA VAL A 154 -2.32 -5.25 3.73
C VAL A 154 -1.30 -4.14 3.54
N LEU A 155 -1.21 -3.54 2.35
CA LEU A 155 -0.33 -2.40 2.10
C LEU A 155 -0.62 -1.24 3.07
N SER A 156 -1.90 -0.92 3.28
CA SER A 156 -2.30 0.18 4.18
C SER A 156 -1.81 -0.04 5.61
N ARG A 157 -1.95 -1.26 6.15
CA ARG A 157 -1.40 -1.56 7.48
C ARG A 157 0.11 -1.42 7.52
N LEU A 158 0.84 -1.95 6.53
CA LEU A 158 2.30 -1.84 6.50
C LEU A 158 2.77 -0.38 6.45
N VAL A 159 2.07 0.47 5.70
CA VAL A 159 2.35 1.93 5.63
C VAL A 159 2.13 2.59 6.99
N LEU A 160 1.00 2.32 7.64
CA LEU A 160 0.65 2.93 8.91
C LEU A 160 1.53 2.42 10.06
N ASP A 161 1.79 1.12 10.13
CA ASP A 161 2.69 0.54 11.13
C ASP A 161 4.09 1.18 11.02
N ALA A 162 4.64 1.26 9.80
CA ALA A 162 5.91 1.94 9.57
C ALA A 162 5.87 3.44 9.93
N TRP A 163 4.75 4.12 9.66
CA TRP A 163 4.56 5.55 9.95
C TRP A 163 4.70 5.83 11.45
N PHE A 164 3.95 5.10 12.27
CA PHE A 164 3.97 5.32 13.71
C PHE A 164 5.23 4.79 14.39
N GLU A 165 5.79 3.67 13.91
CA GLU A 165 7.09 3.19 14.40
C GLU A 165 8.25 4.15 14.08
N ALA A 166 8.11 4.99 13.06
CA ALA A 166 9.06 6.06 12.76
C ALA A 166 8.85 7.31 13.63
N GLY A 167 7.81 7.35 14.46
CA GLY A 167 7.49 8.46 15.36
C GLY A 167 6.64 9.57 14.72
N LEU A 168 6.05 9.33 13.55
CA LEU A 168 5.09 10.26 12.96
C LEU A 168 3.70 10.07 13.58
N SER A 169 2.99 11.16 13.85
CA SER A 169 1.69 11.15 14.52
C SER A 169 0.52 11.11 13.52
N SER A 170 -0.70 10.88 14.04
CA SER A 170 -1.95 11.01 13.28
C SER A 170 -2.17 12.46 12.81
N SER A 171 -1.75 13.47 13.57
CA SER A 171 -1.88 14.88 13.16
C SER A 171 -1.02 15.18 11.93
N VAL A 172 0.21 14.69 11.87
CA VAL A 172 1.06 14.82 10.66
C VAL A 172 0.46 14.04 9.50
N TRP A 173 -0.12 12.87 9.75
CA TRP A 173 -0.83 12.10 8.73
C TRP A 173 -1.98 12.92 8.13
N GLN A 174 -2.83 13.51 8.97
CA GLN A 174 -3.97 14.32 8.52
C GLN A 174 -3.53 15.53 7.68
N MET A 175 -2.44 16.20 8.06
CA MET A 175 -1.87 17.30 7.27
C MET A 175 -1.42 16.85 5.87
N LEU A 176 -0.89 15.63 5.74
CA LEU A 176 -0.38 15.08 4.49
C LEU A 176 -1.36 14.16 3.74
N GLN A 177 -2.56 13.95 4.29
CA GLN A 177 -3.48 12.89 3.87
C GLN A 177 -3.77 12.92 2.36
N ARG A 178 -4.00 14.11 1.79
CA ARG A 178 -4.31 14.25 0.36
C ARG A 178 -3.17 13.76 -0.54
N TRP A 179 -1.92 14.03 -0.16
CA TRP A 179 -0.74 13.60 -0.93
C TRP A 179 -0.50 12.12 -0.71
N LEU A 180 -0.56 11.65 0.53
CA LEU A 180 -0.45 10.22 0.85
C LEU A 180 -1.46 9.39 0.06
N HIS A 181 -2.73 9.76 0.10
CA HIS A 181 -3.77 9.07 -0.65
C HIS A 181 -3.48 9.11 -2.15
N HIS A 182 -3.15 10.28 -2.71
CA HIS A 182 -2.85 10.39 -4.13
C HIS A 182 -1.69 9.49 -4.56
N GLU A 183 -0.53 9.61 -3.90
CA GLU A 183 0.70 8.90 -4.26
C GLU A 183 0.53 7.38 -4.11
N PHE A 184 -0.07 6.91 -3.01
CA PHE A 184 -0.32 5.48 -2.83
C PHE A 184 -1.36 4.92 -3.83
N SER A 185 -2.39 5.69 -4.19
CA SER A 185 -3.35 5.27 -5.22
C SER A 185 -2.71 5.14 -6.60
N GLN A 186 -1.78 6.03 -6.95
CA GLN A 186 -1.02 5.92 -8.21
C GLN A 186 -0.11 4.71 -8.17
N LEU A 187 0.70 4.59 -7.11
CA LEU A 187 1.71 3.55 -6.98
C LEU A 187 1.10 2.15 -6.95
N LEU A 188 0.00 1.94 -6.22
CA LEU A 188 -0.67 0.65 -6.18
C LEU A 188 -1.31 0.30 -7.53
N ASN A 189 -1.91 1.28 -8.20
CA ASN A 189 -2.49 1.08 -9.52
C ASN A 189 -1.41 0.67 -10.55
N GLU A 190 -0.26 1.33 -10.53
CA GLU A 190 0.89 0.97 -11.37
C GLU A 190 1.43 -0.43 -11.03
N ALA A 191 1.53 -0.77 -9.75
CA ALA A 191 2.00 -2.09 -9.31
C ALA A 191 1.08 -3.22 -9.76
N TYR A 192 -0.25 -3.02 -9.74
CA TYR A 192 -1.19 -4.00 -10.30
C TYR A 192 -1.10 -4.06 -11.82
N HIS A 193 -1.03 -2.92 -12.49
CA HIS A 193 -0.90 -2.85 -13.94
C HIS A 193 0.33 -3.63 -14.44
N GLU A 194 1.49 -3.41 -13.82
CA GLU A 194 2.73 -4.08 -14.19
C GLU A 194 2.66 -5.60 -13.92
N ALA A 195 2.07 -6.01 -12.79
CA ALA A 195 1.88 -7.43 -12.49
C ALA A 195 0.91 -8.12 -13.48
N ASN A 196 -0.19 -7.45 -13.85
CA ASN A 196 -1.11 -7.92 -14.88
C ASN A 196 -0.41 -8.05 -16.24
N HIS A 197 0.29 -6.99 -16.65
CA HIS A 197 1.03 -6.96 -17.91
C HIS A 197 2.06 -8.09 -17.98
N TRP A 198 2.84 -8.28 -16.91
CA TRP A 198 3.79 -9.39 -16.81
C TRP A 198 3.09 -10.75 -16.92
N LEU A 199 1.98 -10.99 -16.22
CA LEU A 199 1.22 -12.23 -16.29
C LEU A 199 0.67 -12.52 -17.70
N ILE A 200 0.19 -11.49 -18.40
CA ILE A 200 -0.27 -11.59 -19.79
C ILE A 200 0.89 -12.03 -20.70
N GLN A 201 2.08 -11.46 -20.52
CA GLN A 201 3.27 -11.86 -21.27
C GLN A 201 3.68 -13.32 -21.01
N GLN A 202 3.36 -13.87 -19.83
CA GLN A 202 3.56 -15.29 -19.50
C GLN A 202 2.42 -16.19 -20.03
N GLY A 203 1.42 -15.64 -20.71
CA GLY A 203 0.27 -16.36 -21.27
C GLY A 203 -0.85 -16.64 -20.27
N VAL A 204 -0.88 -15.95 -19.13
CA VAL A 204 -1.90 -16.14 -18.09
C VAL A 204 -3.11 -15.27 -18.38
N MET A 205 -4.22 -15.92 -18.79
CA MET A 205 -5.49 -15.27 -19.13
C MET A 205 -5.30 -14.00 -20.00
N PRO A 206 -4.79 -14.16 -21.25
CA PRO A 206 -4.44 -13.04 -22.12
C PRO A 206 -5.66 -12.34 -22.74
N GLU A 207 -6.84 -12.99 -22.71
CA GLU A 207 -8.09 -12.35 -23.14
C GLU A 207 -8.49 -11.29 -22.12
N VAL A 208 -8.15 -10.04 -22.44
CA VAL A 208 -8.63 -8.86 -21.74
C VAL A 208 -10.10 -8.68 -22.15
N ASP A 209 -11.02 -8.56 -21.19
CA ASP A 209 -12.34 -8.02 -21.51
C ASP A 209 -12.13 -6.53 -21.83
N LEU A 210 -11.88 -6.22 -23.11
CA LEU A 210 -11.47 -4.88 -23.60
C LEU A 210 -12.58 -3.82 -23.52
N ARG A 211 -13.80 -4.20 -23.11
CA ARG A 211 -14.97 -3.32 -22.99
C ARG A 211 -14.72 -2.03 -22.18
N PRO A 212 -13.87 -1.99 -21.12
CA PRO A 212 -13.56 -0.77 -20.38
C PRO A 212 -12.61 0.20 -21.11
N PHE A 213 -11.71 -0.29 -21.97
CA PHE A 213 -10.74 0.55 -22.70
C PHE A 213 -11.41 1.40 -23.79
N ILE A 214 -12.53 0.93 -24.34
CA ILE A 214 -13.33 1.66 -25.34
C ILE A 214 -13.94 2.94 -24.74
N ARG A 215 -14.30 2.94 -23.45
CA ARG A 215 -14.93 4.10 -22.79
C ARG A 215 -13.96 5.23 -22.46
N ARG A 216 -12.66 4.94 -22.35
CA ARG A 216 -11.63 5.92 -21.96
C ARG A 216 -11.04 6.70 -23.14
N ASN A 217 -11.10 6.13 -24.36
CA ASN A 217 -10.65 6.80 -25.59
C ASN A 217 -11.75 7.61 -26.28
N ALA A 218 -13.01 7.47 -25.85
CA ALA A 218 -14.09 8.36 -26.23
C ALA A 218 -13.95 9.69 -25.45
N ARG A 219 -13.14 10.61 -25.98
CA ARG A 219 -13.12 12.00 -25.55
C ARG A 219 -14.54 12.56 -25.77
N PRO A 220 -15.22 13.13 -24.76
CA PRO A 220 -16.48 13.81 -25.02
C PRO A 220 -16.22 15.01 -25.94
N ALA A 221 -17.02 15.10 -27.00
CA ALA A 221 -17.09 16.26 -27.89
C ALA A 221 -17.81 17.43 -27.18
#